data_AF-E2CRT0-F1
#
_entry.id   AF-E2CRT0-F1
#
_cell.length_a   1.000
_cell.length_b   1.000
_cell.length_c   1.000
_cell.angle_alpha   90.00
_cell.angle_beta   90.00
_cell.angle_gamma   90.00
#
_symmetry.space_group_name_H-M   'P 1'
#
loop_
_entity.id
_entity.type
_entity.pdbx_description
1 polymer ?
#
loop_
_entity_poly.entity_id
_entity_poly.type
_entity_poly.pdbx_seq_one_letter_code
_entity_poly.pdbx_strand_id
1 'polypeptide(L)'
;MYYNKVQFIGYDIYTGPSNPGTVNAAYTGQLSDIDDMNTRIGLMKQAISTASSNSAVDNNSGVLKIFMAPEFYFRGRHGGYDIAMMTGIQGDMSAPSLIDELATAVSDSRYGDWLFVFGTAILQSFDPKTNTYETYNVAIVQKGGYSSTDDQLANRVVIMKENKSSIDYLQWPASGLSDFNTAHLPALGDASYSKEINTPGGGGGGGFNGGSIFHIDNITFGLEICLDHAERRLVRAFPQKGQLYVQIQLIPSGGMSIVSSAVAASPNGLVFSVDGLGASGGGGYGHHTVLNRVNFSLPRDLSDLDDIAVYNTAPVHVSNPDLSKAFYVPSGQDPTLRFFSPEPMTAQVAAK
;
A
#
# COMPACT_ATOMS: atom_id res chain seq x y z
N MET A 1 19.03 -14.43 2.63
CA MET A 1 19.26 -13.93 4.01
C MET A 1 18.04 -14.34 4.84
N TYR A 2 18.16 -14.53 6.16
CA TYR A 2 16.99 -14.84 6.99
C TYR A 2 16.78 -13.70 7.99
N TYR A 3 15.70 -12.96 7.82
CA TYR A 3 15.26 -11.98 8.79
C TYR A 3 14.67 -12.69 10.01
N ASN A 4 15.21 -12.43 11.20
CA ASN A 4 14.66 -12.96 12.45
C ASN A 4 13.71 -11.97 13.14
N LYS A 5 13.72 -10.71 12.68
CA LYS A 5 12.84 -9.65 13.13
C LYS A 5 12.36 -8.79 11.97
N VAL A 6 11.28 -8.06 12.19
CA VAL A 6 10.75 -7.05 11.29
C VAL A 6 10.45 -5.78 12.06
N GLN A 7 10.77 -4.64 11.46
CA GLN A 7 10.43 -3.32 11.97
C GLN A 7 9.45 -2.66 10.99
N PHE A 8 8.34 -2.16 11.51
CA PHE A 8 7.33 -1.45 10.72
C PHE A 8 7.47 0.05 10.87
N ILE A 9 7.31 0.75 9.75
CA ILE A 9 7.38 2.20 9.63
C ILE A 9 6.14 2.66 8.85
N GLY A 10 5.18 3.25 9.56
CA GLY A 10 3.97 3.79 8.97
C GLY A 10 4.19 5.25 8.55
N TYR A 11 3.79 5.60 7.33
CA TYR A 11 3.68 6.99 6.91
C TYR A 11 2.24 7.47 7.14
N ASP A 12 2.04 8.07 8.31
CA ASP A 12 0.79 8.64 8.77
C ASP A 12 0.53 9.96 8.04
N ILE A 13 -0.32 9.92 7.02
CA ILE A 13 -0.71 11.08 6.22
C ILE A 13 -2.18 10.99 5.81
N TYR A 14 -2.88 12.12 5.89
CA TYR A 14 -4.23 12.22 5.36
C TYR A 14 -4.22 12.21 3.82
N THR A 15 -4.86 11.21 3.22
CA THR A 15 -4.99 11.05 1.75
C THR A 15 -6.42 11.24 1.26
N GLY A 16 -7.32 11.62 2.17
CA GLY A 16 -8.70 11.93 1.88
C GLY A 16 -8.90 13.21 1.04
N PRO A 17 -10.13 13.42 0.56
CA PRO A 17 -10.51 14.68 -0.07
C PRO A 17 -10.54 15.81 0.98
N SER A 18 -10.50 17.05 0.49
CA SER A 18 -10.93 18.20 1.29
C SER A 18 -12.44 18.13 1.54
N ASN A 19 -12.90 18.66 2.70
CA ASN A 19 -14.31 18.64 3.13
C ASN A 19 -15.01 17.28 2.97
N PRO A 20 -14.38 16.19 3.43
CA PRO A 20 -14.89 14.83 3.24
C PRO A 20 -16.30 14.66 3.84
N GLY A 21 -17.13 13.83 3.19
CA GLY A 21 -18.51 13.57 3.62
C GLY A 21 -19.50 14.71 3.34
N THR A 22 -19.08 15.76 2.64
CA THR A 22 -19.95 16.89 2.25
C THR A 22 -20.16 16.95 0.74
N VAL A 23 -21.19 17.69 0.30
CA VAL A 23 -21.39 18.01 -1.14
C VAL A 23 -20.29 18.89 -1.73
N ASN A 24 -19.46 19.51 -0.87
CA ASN A 24 -18.32 20.34 -1.27
C ASN A 24 -17.00 19.56 -1.20
N ALA A 25 -17.06 18.23 -1.08
CA ALA A 25 -15.87 17.41 -1.08
C ALA A 25 -15.14 17.54 -2.42
N ALA A 26 -13.81 17.67 -2.36
CA ALA A 26 -12.99 17.79 -3.55
C ALA A 26 -11.66 17.07 -3.37
N TYR A 27 -11.24 16.32 -4.40
CA TYR A 27 -9.89 15.78 -4.46
C TYR A 27 -8.88 16.93 -4.46
N THR A 28 -7.73 16.70 -3.84
CA THR A 28 -6.64 17.66 -3.80
C THR A 28 -5.51 17.25 -4.72
N GLY A 29 -4.73 18.24 -5.14
CA GLY A 29 -3.57 18.03 -5.98
C GLY A 29 -3.34 19.22 -6.91
N GLN A 30 -2.28 19.12 -7.69
CA GLN A 30 -1.98 20.07 -8.74
C GLN A 30 -2.96 19.96 -9.91
N LEU A 31 -2.99 21.01 -10.75
CA LEU A 31 -3.84 21.06 -11.94
C LEU A 31 -3.36 20.09 -13.04
N SER A 32 -2.05 19.93 -13.17
CA SER A 32 -1.42 18.97 -14.09
C SER A 32 -1.22 17.66 -13.35
N ASP A 33 -1.73 16.57 -13.91
CA ASP A 33 -1.57 15.22 -13.36
C ASP A 33 -0.07 14.86 -13.24
N ILE A 34 0.75 15.28 -14.21
CA ILE A 34 2.21 15.07 -14.21
C ILE A 34 2.85 15.84 -13.05
N ASP A 35 2.48 17.11 -12.85
CA ASP A 35 3.05 17.92 -11.77
C ASP A 35 2.61 17.38 -10.40
N ASP A 36 1.36 16.92 -10.28
CA ASP A 36 0.84 16.32 -9.05
C ASP A 36 1.57 15.02 -8.72
N MET A 37 1.70 14.12 -9.70
CA MET A 37 2.42 12.86 -9.56
C MET A 37 3.88 13.11 -9.13
N ASN A 38 4.58 14.02 -9.81
CA ASN A 38 5.96 14.38 -9.46
C ASN A 38 6.08 14.96 -8.05
N THR A 39 5.10 15.77 -7.62
CA THR A 39 5.06 16.33 -6.26
C THR A 39 4.91 15.22 -5.23
N ARG A 40 3.99 14.28 -5.44
CA ARG A 40 3.77 13.14 -4.54
C ARG A 40 4.96 12.19 -4.50
N ILE A 41 5.63 11.97 -5.62
CA ILE A 41 6.89 11.21 -5.69
C ILE A 41 7.96 11.93 -4.86
N GLY A 42 8.10 13.25 -4.98
CA GLY A 42 9.03 14.05 -4.17
C GLY A 42 8.75 13.94 -2.67
N LEU A 43 7.47 14.06 -2.28
CA LEU A 43 7.01 13.86 -0.90
C LEU A 43 7.33 12.45 -0.39
N MET A 44 7.12 11.42 -1.22
CA MET A 44 7.43 10.03 -0.89
C MET A 44 8.93 9.81 -0.70
N LYS A 45 9.76 10.33 -1.62
CA LYS A 45 11.23 10.30 -1.53
C LYS A 45 11.71 10.96 -0.23
N GLN A 46 11.11 12.08 0.15
CA GLN A 46 11.45 12.73 1.42
C GLN A 46 11.04 11.91 2.64
N ALA A 47 9.83 11.33 2.65
CA ALA A 47 9.38 10.48 3.75
C ALA A 47 10.30 9.27 3.93
N ILE A 48 10.68 8.60 2.84
CA ILE A 48 11.62 7.48 2.83
C ILE A 48 12.99 7.90 3.36
N SER A 49 13.55 9.01 2.85
CA SER A 49 14.86 9.50 3.32
C SER A 49 14.84 9.92 4.78
N THR A 50 13.73 10.49 5.26
CA THR A 50 13.53 10.86 6.66
C THR A 50 13.46 9.60 7.52
N ALA A 51 12.72 8.57 7.06
CA ALA A 51 12.63 7.28 7.73
C ALA A 51 14.01 6.61 7.84
N SER A 52 14.71 6.45 6.72
CA SER A 52 15.98 5.71 6.69
C SER A 52 17.11 6.39 7.46
N SER A 53 17.03 7.71 7.65
CA SER A 53 18.04 8.48 8.39
C SER A 53 17.71 8.60 9.89
N ASN A 54 16.55 8.10 10.32
CA ASN A 54 16.11 8.21 11.70
C ASN A 54 16.82 7.20 12.60
N SER A 55 17.26 7.63 13.78
CA SER A 55 17.93 6.77 14.76
C SER A 55 17.04 5.69 15.37
N ALA A 56 15.72 5.77 15.21
CA ALA A 56 14.77 4.75 15.65
C ALA A 56 14.76 3.51 14.74
N VAL A 57 15.39 3.57 13.56
CA VAL A 57 15.53 2.44 12.65
C VAL A 57 16.58 1.45 13.17
N ASP A 58 16.23 0.18 13.19
CA ASP A 58 17.17 -0.90 13.47
C ASP A 58 17.95 -1.28 12.18
N ASN A 59 19.19 -0.81 12.10
CA ASN A 59 20.06 -1.04 10.95
C ASN A 59 20.73 -2.42 10.93
N ASN A 60 20.37 -3.34 11.85
CA ASN A 60 20.84 -4.71 11.78
C ASN A 60 20.32 -5.41 10.51
N SER A 61 21.20 -6.14 9.82
CA SER A 61 20.85 -6.88 8.60
C SER A 61 19.99 -8.12 8.85
N GLY A 62 19.81 -8.52 10.12
CA GLY A 62 18.83 -9.52 10.53
C GLY A 62 17.40 -8.97 10.68
N VAL A 63 17.19 -7.66 10.48
CA VAL A 63 15.90 -6.98 10.65
C VAL A 63 15.40 -6.45 9.30
N LEU A 64 14.26 -6.96 8.85
CA LEU A 64 13.55 -6.39 7.69
C LEU A 64 12.86 -5.09 8.11
N LYS A 65 13.03 -4.01 7.35
CA LYS A 65 12.26 -2.78 7.52
C LYS A 65 11.11 -2.77 6.52
N ILE A 66 9.89 -2.48 6.98
CA ILE A 66 8.72 -2.32 6.12
C ILE A 66 8.23 -0.88 6.25
N PHE A 67 8.39 -0.10 5.18
CA PHE A 67 7.80 1.22 5.05
C PHE A 67 6.46 1.10 4.32
N MET A 68 5.39 1.69 4.86
CA MET A 68 4.09 1.69 4.19
C MET A 68 3.40 3.05 4.24
N ALA A 69 2.89 3.49 3.10
CA ALA A 69 1.98 4.61 2.97
C ALA A 69 0.52 4.12 2.79
N PRO A 70 -0.49 4.98 3.04
CA PRO A 70 -1.90 4.60 2.99
C PRO A 70 -2.47 4.46 1.57
N GLU A 71 -3.72 4.00 1.49
CA GLU A 71 -4.52 4.07 0.26
C GLU A 71 -4.69 5.53 -0.22
N PHE A 72 -4.89 5.70 -1.53
CA PHE A 72 -5.10 6.99 -2.18
C PHE A 72 -3.91 7.96 -2.11
N TYR A 73 -2.73 7.49 -1.71
CA TYR A 73 -1.53 8.33 -1.68
C TYR A 73 -1.26 8.98 -3.05
N PHE A 74 -1.43 8.20 -4.12
CA PHE A 74 -1.38 8.66 -5.51
C PHE A 74 -2.82 8.80 -6.07
N ARG A 75 -3.57 9.76 -5.52
CA ARG A 75 -4.88 10.20 -6.04
C ARG A 75 -4.85 11.69 -6.34
N GLY A 76 -4.81 12.05 -7.62
CA GLY A 76 -4.70 13.44 -8.06
C GLY A 76 -6.00 14.24 -7.96
N ARG A 77 -5.93 15.51 -8.37
CA ARG A 77 -7.05 16.47 -8.33
C ARG A 77 -8.28 16.02 -9.12
N HIS A 78 -8.09 15.15 -10.11
CA HIS A 78 -9.17 14.60 -10.94
C HIS A 78 -9.65 13.22 -10.44
N GLY A 79 -9.18 12.76 -9.29
CA GLY A 79 -9.58 11.48 -8.68
C GLY A 79 -8.76 10.28 -9.14
N GLY A 80 -8.01 10.37 -10.24
CA GLY A 80 -7.10 9.34 -10.72
C GLY A 80 -6.20 9.87 -11.83
N TYR A 81 -5.10 9.17 -12.09
CA TYR A 81 -4.16 9.46 -13.19
C TYR A 81 -4.49 8.60 -14.41
N ASP A 82 -4.16 9.08 -15.60
CA ASP A 82 -4.19 8.23 -16.79
C ASP A 82 -3.32 6.98 -16.56
N ILE A 83 -3.83 5.79 -16.89
CA ILE A 83 -3.12 4.53 -16.71
C ILE A 83 -1.75 4.50 -17.39
N ALA A 84 -1.57 5.23 -18.50
CA ALA A 84 -0.29 5.36 -19.18
C ALA A 84 0.80 6.00 -18.30
N MET A 85 0.43 6.81 -17.30
CA MET A 85 1.39 7.41 -16.38
C MET A 85 2.01 6.39 -15.42
N MET A 86 1.36 5.24 -15.21
CA MET A 86 1.89 4.21 -14.32
C MET A 86 3.11 3.49 -14.92
N THR A 87 3.05 3.18 -16.22
CA THR A 87 4.07 2.37 -16.92
C THR A 87 4.88 3.16 -17.93
N GLY A 88 4.60 4.46 -18.09
CA GLY A 88 5.17 5.31 -19.13
C GLY A 88 4.27 5.37 -20.37
N ILE A 89 4.27 6.51 -21.04
CA ILE A 89 3.46 6.73 -22.26
C ILE A 89 3.99 5.81 -23.36
N GLN A 90 3.13 4.97 -23.92
CA GLN A 90 3.47 4.15 -25.08
C GLN A 90 3.84 5.07 -26.26
N GLY A 91 5.14 5.22 -26.53
CA GLY A 91 5.67 6.09 -27.59
C GLY A 91 6.53 7.28 -27.11
N ASP A 92 6.53 7.58 -25.80
CA ASP A 92 7.48 8.52 -25.18
C ASP A 92 8.08 7.91 -23.92
N MET A 93 9.09 7.05 -24.14
CA MET A 93 9.87 6.41 -23.07
C MET A 93 10.77 7.40 -22.30
N SER A 94 10.75 8.69 -22.64
CA SER A 94 11.53 9.72 -21.92
C SER A 94 10.78 10.33 -20.74
N ALA A 95 9.45 10.17 -20.68
CA ALA A 95 8.66 10.53 -19.51
C ALA A 95 8.76 9.40 -18.46
N PRO A 96 9.36 9.66 -17.28
CA PRO A 96 9.55 8.61 -16.29
C PRO A 96 8.20 8.17 -15.70
N SER A 97 7.99 6.86 -15.61
CA SER A 97 6.76 6.28 -15.10
C SER A 97 6.68 6.36 -13.57
N LEU A 98 5.47 6.35 -13.00
CA LEU A 98 5.30 6.31 -11.54
C LEU A 98 6.09 5.15 -10.91
N ILE A 99 5.98 3.95 -11.49
CA ILE A 99 6.64 2.76 -10.94
C ILE A 99 8.16 2.90 -11.00
N ASP A 100 8.71 3.39 -12.10
CA ASP A 100 10.16 3.46 -12.28
C ASP A 100 10.79 4.54 -11.40
N GLU A 101 10.10 5.66 -11.19
CA GLU A 101 10.52 6.71 -10.27
C GLU A 101 10.55 6.25 -8.81
N LEU A 102 9.50 5.52 -8.39
CA LEU A 102 9.41 4.97 -7.04
C LEU A 102 10.45 3.89 -6.80
N ALA A 103 10.69 3.03 -7.78
CA ALA A 103 11.73 2.03 -7.68
C ALA A 103 13.12 2.69 -7.61
N THR A 104 13.40 3.64 -8.51
CA THR A 104 14.66 4.41 -8.51
C THR A 104 14.93 5.07 -7.15
N ALA A 105 13.90 5.59 -6.49
CA ALA A 105 14.00 6.19 -5.15
C ALA A 105 14.56 5.23 -4.07
N VAL A 106 14.41 3.92 -4.27
CA VAL A 106 14.79 2.88 -3.29
C VAL A 106 15.87 1.93 -3.81
N SER A 107 16.53 2.28 -4.91
CA SER A 107 17.59 1.49 -5.54
C SER A 107 18.90 1.45 -4.74
N ASP A 108 19.17 2.44 -3.88
CA ASP A 108 20.42 2.51 -3.11
C ASP A 108 20.58 1.28 -2.20
N SER A 109 21.79 0.69 -2.20
CA SER A 109 22.16 -0.46 -1.38
C SER A 109 21.82 -0.35 0.11
N ARG A 110 21.74 0.87 0.67
CA ARG A 110 21.29 1.12 2.05
C ARG A 110 19.87 0.60 2.34
N TYR A 111 19.08 0.41 1.29
CA TYR A 111 17.73 -0.14 1.36
C TYR A 111 17.69 -1.66 1.16
N GLY A 112 18.84 -2.34 1.13
CA GLY A 112 18.97 -3.78 0.94
C GLY A 112 18.21 -4.63 1.96
N ASP A 113 17.82 -4.06 3.11
CA ASP A 113 16.95 -4.70 4.12
C ASP A 113 15.60 -4.01 4.29
N TRP A 114 15.10 -3.37 3.23
CA TRP A 114 13.82 -2.67 3.23
C TRP A 114 12.84 -3.23 2.19
N LEU A 115 11.57 -3.25 2.56
CA LEU A 115 10.41 -3.44 1.69
C LEU A 115 9.56 -2.18 1.74
N PHE A 116 9.20 -1.65 0.59
CA PHE A 116 8.39 -0.44 0.46
C PHE A 116 7.03 -0.79 -0.10
N VAL A 117 5.97 -0.40 0.61
CA VAL A 117 4.60 -0.35 0.12
C VAL A 117 4.26 1.13 -0.06
N PHE A 118 4.26 1.62 -1.30
CA PHE A 118 4.15 3.05 -1.57
C PHE A 118 2.72 3.61 -1.40
N GLY A 119 1.84 2.87 -0.72
CA GLY A 119 0.41 3.14 -0.71
C GLY A 119 -0.23 2.72 -2.02
N THR A 120 -1.36 3.35 -2.36
CA THR A 120 -2.05 3.04 -3.61
C THR A 120 -2.16 4.21 -4.57
N ALA A 121 -2.28 3.87 -5.86
CA ALA A 121 -2.58 4.78 -6.94
C ALA A 121 -3.96 4.50 -7.52
N ILE A 122 -4.72 5.58 -7.77
CA ILE A 122 -5.94 5.50 -8.58
C ILE A 122 -5.57 5.83 -10.01
N LEU A 123 -5.82 4.88 -10.90
CA LEU A 123 -5.56 4.98 -12.32
C LEU A 123 -6.89 4.92 -13.07
N GLN A 124 -6.92 5.52 -14.24
CA GLN A 124 -8.11 5.57 -15.08
C GLN A 124 -7.77 5.38 -16.56
N SER A 125 -8.71 4.79 -17.28
CA SER A 125 -8.81 4.82 -18.74
C SER A 125 -10.23 5.23 -19.13
N PHE A 126 -10.38 6.05 -20.16
CA PHE A 126 -11.69 6.44 -20.65
C PHE A 126 -12.17 5.48 -21.75
N ASP A 127 -13.35 4.88 -21.56
CA ASP A 127 -14.01 4.11 -22.62
C ASP A 127 -14.99 5.01 -23.38
N PRO A 128 -14.65 5.42 -24.62
CA PRO A 128 -15.53 6.28 -25.42
C PRO A 128 -16.82 5.60 -25.86
N LYS A 129 -16.93 4.26 -25.79
CA LYS A 129 -18.14 3.53 -26.18
C LYS A 129 -19.22 3.63 -25.12
N THR A 130 -18.81 3.52 -23.86
CA THR A 130 -19.71 3.59 -22.70
C THR A 130 -19.75 4.98 -22.08
N ASN A 131 -18.85 5.88 -22.48
CA ASN A 131 -18.69 7.22 -21.93
C ASN A 131 -18.46 7.19 -20.40
N THR A 132 -17.68 6.20 -19.94
CA THR A 132 -17.32 6.00 -18.53
C THR A 132 -15.81 5.89 -18.39
N TYR A 133 -15.33 6.10 -17.16
CA TYR A 133 -13.97 5.77 -16.79
C TYR A 133 -13.91 4.36 -16.21
N GLU A 134 -13.01 3.55 -16.73
CA GLU A 134 -12.53 2.35 -16.06
C GLU A 134 -11.45 2.76 -15.09
N THR A 135 -11.47 2.20 -13.88
CA THR A 135 -10.54 2.61 -12.83
C THR A 135 -9.92 1.43 -12.11
N TYR A 136 -8.67 1.66 -11.69
CA TYR A 136 -7.83 0.67 -11.05
C TYR A 136 -7.21 1.30 -9.81
N ASN A 137 -7.45 0.69 -8.64
CA ASN A 137 -6.78 1.08 -7.40
C ASN A 137 -5.70 0.03 -7.12
N VAL A 138 -4.43 0.44 -7.19
CA VAL A 138 -3.28 -0.49 -7.15
C VAL A 138 -2.29 -0.10 -6.08
N ALA A 139 -1.86 -1.08 -5.28
CA ALA A 139 -0.72 -0.96 -4.38
C ALA A 139 0.57 -1.35 -5.10
N ILE A 140 1.62 -0.54 -4.93
CA ILE A 140 2.94 -0.81 -5.52
C ILE A 140 3.89 -1.20 -4.40
N VAL A 141 4.50 -2.38 -4.52
CA VAL A 141 5.45 -2.94 -3.56
C VAL A 141 6.80 -3.15 -4.24
N GLN A 142 7.89 -2.74 -3.57
CA GLN A 142 9.25 -2.88 -4.09
C GLN A 142 10.21 -3.23 -2.96
N LYS A 143 11.03 -4.27 -3.16
CA LYS A 143 12.24 -4.49 -2.36
C LYS A 143 13.29 -3.43 -2.73
N GLY A 144 13.89 -2.77 -1.75
CA GLY A 144 14.97 -1.81 -1.98
C GLY A 144 16.36 -2.45 -2.09
N GLY A 145 17.33 -1.66 -2.55
CA GLY A 145 18.75 -2.01 -2.59
C GLY A 145 19.13 -3.05 -3.64
N TYR A 146 18.46 -3.02 -4.79
CA TYR A 146 18.72 -3.93 -5.91
C TYR A 146 19.89 -3.46 -6.78
N SER A 147 20.57 -4.43 -7.40
CA SER A 147 21.82 -4.18 -8.16
C SER A 147 21.65 -4.19 -9.69
N SER A 148 20.49 -4.61 -10.18
CA SER A 148 20.16 -4.66 -11.60
C SER A 148 18.65 -4.48 -11.84
N THR A 149 18.27 -4.20 -13.08
CA THR A 149 16.86 -4.14 -13.48
C THR A 149 16.17 -5.49 -13.35
N ASP A 150 16.85 -6.60 -13.61
CA ASP A 150 16.26 -7.93 -13.43
C ASP A 150 15.93 -8.21 -11.96
N ASP A 151 16.82 -7.83 -11.05
CA ASP A 151 16.63 -7.92 -9.60
C ASP A 151 15.50 -7.00 -9.11
N GLN A 152 15.44 -5.78 -9.64
CA GLN A 152 14.33 -4.85 -9.41
C GLN A 152 12.98 -5.47 -9.81
N LEU A 153 12.89 -5.99 -11.04
CA LEU A 153 11.66 -6.56 -11.59
C LEU A 153 11.24 -7.84 -10.86
N ALA A 154 12.19 -8.68 -10.46
CA ALA A 154 11.93 -9.91 -9.71
C ALA A 154 11.37 -9.64 -8.31
N ASN A 155 11.67 -8.47 -7.73
CA ASN A 155 11.25 -8.10 -6.38
C ASN A 155 10.24 -6.93 -6.35
N ARG A 156 9.48 -6.77 -7.43
CA ARG A 156 8.40 -5.80 -7.56
C ARG A 156 7.06 -6.51 -7.65
N VAL A 157 6.09 -6.04 -6.86
CA VAL A 157 4.72 -6.57 -6.87
C VAL A 157 3.74 -5.43 -7.01
N VAL A 158 2.72 -5.61 -7.86
CA VAL A 158 1.59 -4.69 -8.00
C VAL A 158 0.32 -5.46 -7.66
N ILE A 159 -0.41 -4.98 -6.66
CA ILE A 159 -1.64 -5.61 -6.17
C ILE A 159 -2.81 -4.70 -6.48
N MET A 160 -3.81 -5.21 -7.20
CA MET A 160 -5.03 -4.47 -7.52
C MET A 160 -6.10 -4.74 -6.48
N LYS A 161 -6.86 -3.71 -6.11
CA LYS A 161 -8.07 -3.78 -5.29
C LYS A 161 -9.16 -4.54 -6.03
N GLU A 162 -9.91 -5.39 -5.34
CA GLU A 162 -11.02 -6.13 -5.95
C GLU A 162 -12.40 -5.53 -5.65
N ASN A 163 -12.53 -4.87 -4.49
CA ASN A 163 -13.82 -4.38 -4.00
C ASN A 163 -13.84 -2.85 -3.99
N LYS A 164 -14.73 -2.28 -4.82
CA LYS A 164 -15.07 -0.86 -4.81
C LYS A 164 -15.77 -0.49 -3.50
N SER A 165 -15.26 0.54 -2.81
CA SER A 165 -15.90 1.09 -1.63
C SER A 165 -16.67 2.37 -1.93
N SER A 166 -17.60 2.77 -1.05
CA SER A 166 -18.35 4.02 -1.17
C SER A 166 -17.50 5.28 -0.99
N ILE A 167 -16.24 5.14 -0.58
CA ILE A 167 -15.29 6.23 -0.36
C ILE A 167 -14.19 6.29 -1.42
N ASP A 168 -14.16 5.34 -2.35
CA ASP A 168 -13.18 5.33 -3.44
C ASP A 168 -13.34 6.56 -4.34
N TYR A 169 -14.59 6.96 -4.59
CA TYR A 169 -14.94 8.10 -5.42
C TYR A 169 -15.96 9.02 -4.73
N LEU A 170 -15.82 10.31 -4.99
CA LEU A 170 -16.79 11.31 -4.59
C LEU A 170 -18.08 11.15 -5.41
N GLN A 171 -19.24 11.33 -4.79
CA GLN A 171 -20.51 11.32 -5.52
C GLN A 171 -20.62 12.53 -6.44
N TRP A 172 -20.28 13.73 -5.93
CA TRP A 172 -20.44 15.00 -6.63
C TRP A 172 -19.15 15.81 -6.58
N PRO A 173 -18.04 15.31 -7.18
CA PRO A 173 -16.81 16.08 -7.20
C PRO A 173 -17.00 17.37 -8.01
N ALA A 174 -16.30 18.42 -7.63
CA ALA A 174 -16.23 19.64 -8.44
C ALA A 174 -15.65 19.38 -9.86
N SER A 175 -14.81 18.35 -10.00
CA SER A 175 -14.21 17.89 -11.26
C SER A 175 -13.65 16.47 -11.12
N GLY A 176 -13.58 15.72 -12.23
CA GLY A 176 -12.90 14.42 -12.29
C GLY A 176 -13.81 13.21 -12.04
N LEU A 177 -13.24 12.13 -11.51
CA LEU A 177 -13.91 10.86 -11.25
C LEU A 177 -15.00 11.00 -10.19
N SER A 178 -16.22 10.65 -10.58
CA SER A 178 -17.37 10.54 -9.69
C SER A 178 -17.80 9.09 -9.55
N ASP A 179 -18.52 8.77 -8.49
CA ASP A 179 -19.07 7.42 -8.30
C ASP A 179 -19.99 6.98 -9.47
N PHE A 180 -20.67 7.93 -10.12
CA PHE A 180 -21.66 7.68 -11.19
C PHE A 180 -21.07 7.45 -12.58
N ASN A 181 -19.87 7.96 -12.86
CA ASN A 181 -19.21 7.83 -14.17
C ASN A 181 -18.03 6.85 -14.15
N THR A 182 -17.90 6.06 -13.07
CA THR A 182 -16.73 5.22 -12.83
C THR A 182 -17.12 3.75 -12.69
N ALA A 183 -16.64 2.94 -13.63
CA ALA A 183 -16.59 1.50 -13.52
C ALA A 183 -15.31 1.10 -12.77
N HIS A 184 -15.47 0.46 -11.61
CA HIS A 184 -14.35 -0.18 -10.92
C HIS A 184 -14.18 -1.58 -11.50
N LEU A 185 -13.01 -1.84 -12.07
CA LEU A 185 -12.72 -3.16 -12.62
C LEU A 185 -12.10 -4.03 -11.54
N PRO A 186 -12.69 -5.19 -11.21
CA PRO A 186 -12.02 -6.16 -10.34
C PRO A 186 -10.80 -6.73 -11.06
N ALA A 187 -9.89 -7.36 -10.30
CA ALA A 187 -8.85 -8.20 -10.89
C ALA A 187 -9.49 -9.24 -11.82
N LEU A 188 -9.05 -9.29 -13.09
CA LEU A 188 -9.63 -10.18 -14.10
C LEU A 188 -9.49 -11.65 -13.65
N GLY A 189 -10.62 -12.30 -13.39
CA GLY A 189 -10.73 -13.64 -12.80
C GLY A 189 -10.45 -14.82 -13.72
N ASP A 190 -9.39 -14.80 -14.53
CA ASP A 190 -8.96 -15.99 -15.28
C ASP A 190 -7.89 -16.78 -14.50
N ALA A 191 -8.36 -17.83 -13.81
CA ALA A 191 -7.53 -18.81 -13.09
C ALA A 191 -6.58 -19.64 -14.00
N SER A 192 -6.57 -19.43 -15.31
CA SER A 192 -5.57 -20.01 -16.22
C SER A 192 -4.26 -19.18 -16.26
N TYR A 193 -4.29 -17.88 -15.94
CA TYR A 193 -3.10 -17.03 -15.84
C TYR A 193 -2.47 -16.99 -14.44
N SER A 194 -3.15 -17.53 -13.42
CA SER A 194 -2.71 -17.55 -12.03
C SER A 194 -1.67 -18.62 -11.69
N LYS A 195 -1.10 -19.31 -12.70
CA LYS A 195 -0.13 -20.40 -12.49
C LYS A 195 1.33 -20.05 -12.75
N GLU A 196 1.65 -18.93 -13.39
CA GLU A 196 3.04 -18.64 -13.78
C GLU A 196 3.67 -17.38 -13.17
N ILE A 197 2.91 -16.53 -12.47
CA ILE A 197 3.40 -15.21 -11.99
C ILE A 197 3.29 -15.11 -10.46
N ASN A 198 3.91 -16.08 -9.78
CA ASN A 198 4.49 -15.98 -8.43
C ASN A 198 5.30 -17.26 -8.15
N THR A 199 6.04 -17.74 -9.14
CA THR A 199 6.94 -18.89 -8.98
C THR A 199 8.34 -18.34 -8.68
N PRO A 200 8.91 -18.62 -7.49
CA PRO A 200 10.31 -18.33 -7.23
C PRO A 200 11.15 -19.08 -8.28
N GLY A 201 11.79 -18.33 -9.20
CA GLY A 201 12.71 -18.87 -10.20
C GLY A 201 12.27 -18.86 -11.67
N GLY A 202 11.13 -18.25 -12.03
CA GLY A 202 10.73 -18.07 -13.44
C GLY A 202 10.87 -16.62 -13.90
N GLY A 203 11.71 -16.37 -14.90
CA GLY A 203 12.15 -15.03 -15.30
C GLY A 203 11.08 -14.06 -15.80
N GLY A 204 11.30 -12.79 -15.46
CA GLY A 204 11.17 -11.62 -16.33
C GLY A 204 9.88 -11.42 -17.13
N GLY A 205 9.04 -10.51 -16.64
CA GLY A 205 8.02 -9.86 -17.47
C GLY A 205 6.91 -9.25 -16.61
N GLY A 206 6.99 -7.94 -16.35
CA GLY A 206 6.00 -7.22 -15.56
C GLY A 206 4.58 -7.40 -16.10
N GLY A 207 3.64 -7.77 -15.24
CA GLY A 207 2.23 -7.94 -15.58
C GLY A 207 1.34 -7.93 -14.32
N PHE A 208 0.31 -7.11 -14.36
CA PHE A 208 -0.65 -6.78 -13.30
C PHE A 208 -1.55 -7.96 -12.91
N ASN A 209 -1.03 -8.94 -12.18
CA ASN A 209 -1.80 -10.18 -11.90
C ASN A 209 -2.59 -10.18 -10.59
N GLY A 210 -2.77 -9.05 -9.90
CA GLY A 210 -3.75 -8.92 -8.82
C GLY A 210 -3.59 -9.90 -7.65
N GLY A 211 -2.48 -10.64 -7.56
CA GLY A 211 -2.27 -11.63 -6.51
C GLY A 211 -1.96 -10.96 -5.18
N SER A 212 -2.89 -11.03 -4.24
CA SER A 212 -2.73 -10.49 -2.89
C SER A 212 -1.73 -11.26 -2.01
N ILE A 213 -1.19 -12.40 -2.45
CA ILE A 213 -0.19 -13.17 -1.71
C ILE A 213 1.09 -13.26 -2.54
N PHE A 214 2.24 -12.89 -1.95
CA PHE A 214 3.54 -12.88 -2.62
C PHE A 214 4.68 -13.28 -1.67
N HIS A 215 5.85 -13.58 -2.23
CA HIS A 215 7.01 -14.07 -1.49
C HIS A 215 8.25 -13.24 -1.82
N ILE A 216 8.88 -12.65 -0.79
CA ILE A 216 10.15 -11.93 -0.92
C ILE A 216 11.02 -12.34 0.27
N ASP A 217 12.29 -12.67 0.02
CA ASP A 217 13.27 -13.09 1.05
C ASP A 217 12.81 -14.21 1.98
N ASN A 218 12.09 -15.20 1.43
CA ASN A 218 11.49 -16.31 2.18
C ASN A 218 10.49 -15.84 3.26
N ILE A 219 9.77 -14.76 2.99
CA ILE A 219 8.64 -14.31 3.80
C ILE A 219 7.39 -14.32 2.93
N THR A 220 6.32 -14.94 3.43
CA THR A 220 5.01 -14.93 2.77
C THR A 220 4.22 -13.70 3.24
N PHE A 221 3.94 -12.80 2.33
CA PHE A 221 3.13 -11.60 2.55
C PHE A 221 1.72 -11.80 2.02
N GLY A 222 0.75 -11.23 2.72
CA GLY A 222 -0.57 -10.96 2.19
C GLY A 222 -0.78 -9.46 2.14
N LEU A 223 -1.26 -8.89 1.04
CA LEU A 223 -1.62 -7.48 0.92
C LEU A 223 -3.03 -7.34 0.36
N GLU A 224 -3.86 -6.56 1.03
CA GLU A 224 -5.20 -6.23 0.58
C GLU A 224 -5.52 -4.76 0.86
N ILE A 225 -6.32 -4.14 0.00
CA ILE A 225 -6.51 -2.69 0.01
C ILE A 225 -7.87 -2.38 0.63
N CYS A 226 -7.85 -1.75 1.81
CA CYS A 226 -9.02 -1.16 2.46
C CYS A 226 -10.23 -2.12 2.52
N LEU A 227 -11.30 -1.88 1.76
CA LEU A 227 -12.49 -2.73 1.73
C LEU A 227 -12.20 -4.22 1.43
N ASP A 228 -11.14 -4.55 0.69
CA ASP A 228 -10.77 -5.95 0.46
C ASP A 228 -10.54 -6.71 1.78
N HIS A 229 -10.03 -5.99 2.80
CA HIS A 229 -9.87 -6.52 4.15
C HIS A 229 -11.22 -6.84 4.79
N ALA A 230 -12.16 -5.91 4.84
CA ALA A 230 -13.48 -6.20 5.42
C ALA A 230 -14.24 -7.28 4.63
N GLU A 231 -13.97 -7.38 3.33
CA GLU A 231 -14.42 -8.46 2.45
C GLU A 231 -13.56 -9.73 2.58
N ARG A 232 -12.70 -9.83 3.59
CA ARG A 232 -12.00 -11.06 3.96
C ARG A 232 -11.28 -11.71 2.77
N ARG A 233 -10.75 -10.91 1.82
CA ARG A 233 -10.19 -11.38 0.54
C ARG A 233 -9.11 -12.43 0.78
N LEU A 234 -8.14 -12.11 1.64
CA LEU A 234 -7.07 -13.04 2.00
C LEU A 234 -7.55 -14.28 2.77
N VAL A 235 -8.61 -14.17 3.57
CA VAL A 235 -9.20 -15.32 4.26
C VAL A 235 -9.88 -16.27 3.28
N ARG A 236 -10.54 -15.73 2.26
CA ARG A 236 -11.16 -16.52 1.17
C ARG A 236 -10.10 -17.19 0.29
N ALA A 237 -8.92 -16.57 0.14
CA ALA A 237 -7.75 -17.13 -0.54
C ALA A 237 -6.92 -18.09 0.34
N PHE A 238 -7.58 -18.89 1.19
CA PHE A 238 -6.92 -19.77 2.17
C PHE A 238 -5.89 -20.69 1.50
N PRO A 239 -4.68 -20.86 2.07
CA PRO A 239 -3.64 -21.67 1.45
C PRO A 239 -4.10 -23.12 1.31
N GLN A 240 -3.95 -23.67 0.11
CA GLN A 240 -4.13 -25.09 -0.17
C GLN A 240 -3.00 -25.90 0.47
N LYS A 241 -3.22 -27.21 0.66
CA LYS A 241 -2.22 -28.12 1.23
C LYS A 241 -0.85 -27.94 0.55
N GLY A 242 0.19 -27.74 1.35
CA GLY A 242 1.56 -27.48 0.89
C GLY A 242 1.88 -26.02 0.58
N GLN A 243 0.89 -25.13 0.51
CA GLN A 243 1.13 -23.68 0.43
C GLN A 243 1.43 -23.09 1.80
N LEU A 244 2.20 -22.01 1.82
CA LEU A 244 2.60 -21.31 3.03
C LEU A 244 1.48 -20.38 3.51
N TYR A 245 1.28 -20.32 4.83
CA TYR A 245 0.45 -19.29 5.44
C TYR A 245 1.14 -17.92 5.36
N VAL A 246 0.32 -16.87 5.28
CA VAL A 246 0.78 -15.49 5.41
C VAL A 246 1.46 -15.29 6.77
N GLN A 247 2.65 -14.73 6.77
CA GLN A 247 3.38 -14.34 7.99
C GLN A 247 3.11 -12.88 8.33
N ILE A 248 3.04 -12.03 7.31
CA ILE A 248 2.79 -10.58 7.44
C ILE A 248 1.64 -10.19 6.53
N GLN A 249 0.58 -9.65 7.10
CA GLN A 249 -0.55 -9.09 6.39
C GLN A 249 -0.45 -7.56 6.38
N LEU A 250 -0.50 -6.96 5.20
CA LEU A 250 -0.30 -5.53 4.95
C LEU A 250 -1.60 -4.92 4.42
N ILE A 251 -2.03 -3.81 5.03
CA ILE A 251 -3.31 -3.17 4.72
C ILE A 251 -3.08 -1.66 4.53
N PRO A 252 -2.69 -1.21 3.33
CA PRO A 252 -2.86 0.20 2.99
C PRO A 252 -4.36 0.52 2.93
N SER A 253 -4.79 1.47 3.74
CA SER A 253 -6.20 1.82 3.89
C SER A 253 -6.44 3.32 3.78
N GLY A 254 -7.68 3.67 3.44
CA GLY A 254 -8.18 5.03 3.42
C GLY A 254 -9.54 5.09 4.10
N GLY A 255 -9.70 4.52 5.29
CA GLY A 255 -10.90 4.63 6.12
C GLY A 255 -11.36 3.33 6.78
N MET A 256 -10.56 2.26 6.74
CA MET A 256 -10.90 0.95 7.28
C MET A 256 -9.95 0.56 8.42
N SER A 257 -10.52 0.18 9.56
CA SER A 257 -9.77 -0.45 10.64
C SER A 257 -9.55 -1.94 10.41
N ILE A 258 -8.59 -2.54 11.12
CA ILE A 258 -8.41 -3.99 11.10
C ILE A 258 -9.68 -4.66 11.62
N VAL A 259 -10.19 -5.62 10.84
CA VAL A 259 -11.34 -6.46 11.15
C VAL A 259 -10.80 -7.83 11.53
N SER A 260 -10.89 -8.22 12.80
CA SER A 260 -10.28 -9.47 13.30
C SER A 260 -10.70 -10.72 12.50
N SER A 261 -11.95 -10.79 12.04
CA SER A 261 -12.46 -11.93 11.24
C SER A 261 -11.91 -12.00 9.80
N ALA A 262 -11.21 -10.95 9.36
CA ALA A 262 -10.52 -10.84 8.08
C ALA A 262 -9.00 -11.03 8.17
N VAL A 263 -8.45 -11.24 9.36
CA VAL A 263 -7.03 -11.53 9.52
C VAL A 263 -6.72 -12.93 9.01
N ALA A 264 -5.81 -13.01 8.03
CA ALA A 264 -5.35 -14.22 7.36
C ALA A 264 -3.91 -14.61 7.73
N ALA A 265 -3.18 -13.77 8.46
CA ALA A 265 -1.88 -14.11 9.00
C ALA A 265 -1.95 -15.34 9.93
N SER A 266 -0.89 -16.15 9.88
CA SER A 266 -0.70 -17.34 10.71
C SER A 266 -0.67 -17.00 12.21
N PRO A 267 -0.85 -17.99 13.11
CA PRO A 267 -0.61 -17.80 14.53
C PRO A 267 0.77 -17.19 14.80
N ASN A 268 0.82 -16.19 15.68
CA ASN A 268 1.95 -15.31 15.96
C ASN A 268 2.40 -14.42 14.78
N GLY A 269 1.74 -14.47 13.62
CA GLY A 269 1.96 -13.57 12.49
C GLY A 269 1.61 -12.13 12.83
N LEU A 270 1.90 -11.23 11.89
CA LEU A 270 1.79 -9.79 12.08
C LEU A 270 0.79 -9.20 11.09
N VAL A 271 0.01 -8.22 11.55
CA VAL A 271 -0.93 -7.47 10.74
C VAL A 271 -0.60 -6.00 10.88
N PHE A 272 -0.34 -5.32 9.76
CA PHE A 272 0.07 -3.93 9.72
C PHE A 272 -0.88 -3.14 8.84
N SER A 273 -1.50 -2.10 9.39
CA SER A 273 -2.43 -1.21 8.69
C SER A 273 -1.96 0.23 8.78
N VAL A 274 -1.97 0.93 7.65
CA VAL A 274 -1.70 2.37 7.55
C VAL A 274 -2.90 3.01 6.87
N ASP A 275 -3.65 3.80 7.63
CA ASP A 275 -4.91 4.40 7.22
C ASP A 275 -4.77 5.91 7.01
N GLY A 276 -5.22 6.40 5.86
CA GLY A 276 -5.14 7.81 5.47
C GLY A 276 -6.46 8.60 5.50
N LEU A 277 -7.56 8.04 6.03
CA LEU A 277 -8.85 8.76 6.10
C LEU A 277 -9.57 8.62 7.44
N GLY A 278 -9.40 7.54 8.18
CA GLY A 278 -10.01 7.28 9.47
C GLY A 278 -9.22 7.89 10.63
N ALA A 279 -9.88 8.63 11.50
CA ALA A 279 -9.27 9.11 12.74
C ALA A 279 -9.03 7.96 13.73
N SER A 280 -7.95 8.05 14.51
CA SER A 280 -7.68 7.12 15.61
C SER A 280 -8.81 7.18 16.64
N GLY A 281 -9.42 6.04 16.97
CA GLY A 281 -10.51 5.93 17.97
C GLY A 281 -11.94 5.94 17.41
N GLY A 282 -12.11 6.05 16.10
CA GLY A 282 -13.41 6.02 15.44
C GLY A 282 -14.16 7.34 15.47
N GLY A 283 -14.82 7.68 14.36
CA GLY A 283 -15.54 8.94 14.17
C GLY A 283 -14.63 10.07 13.69
N GLY A 284 -14.96 10.63 12.52
CA GLY A 284 -14.21 11.74 11.93
C GLY A 284 -13.11 11.30 10.97
N TYR A 285 -12.43 12.30 10.41
CA TYR A 285 -11.46 12.13 9.33
C TYR A 285 -10.04 12.36 9.84
N GLY A 286 -9.14 11.43 9.56
CA GLY A 286 -7.72 11.60 9.86
C GLY A 286 -6.83 10.49 9.33
N HIS A 287 -5.75 10.20 10.04
CA HIS A 287 -4.81 9.15 9.66
C HIS A 287 -4.25 8.48 10.91
N HIS A 288 -3.91 7.20 10.79
CA HIS A 288 -3.27 6.43 11.85
C HIS A 288 -2.64 5.14 11.32
N THR A 289 -1.70 4.60 12.09
CA THR A 289 -1.10 3.29 11.81
C THR A 289 -1.28 2.36 13.00
N VAL A 290 -1.58 1.09 12.72
CA VAL A 290 -1.78 0.03 13.71
C VAL A 290 -0.91 -1.19 13.35
N LEU A 291 -0.31 -1.80 14.37
CA LEU A 291 0.38 -3.08 14.28
C LEU A 291 -0.22 -4.04 15.29
N ASN A 292 -0.59 -5.24 14.85
CA ASN A 292 -1.12 -6.31 15.69
C ASN A 292 -0.31 -7.59 15.53
N ARG A 293 -0.25 -8.36 16.61
CA ARG A 293 0.16 -9.77 16.58
C ARG A 293 -1.06 -10.67 16.66
N VAL A 294 -1.03 -11.73 15.87
CA VAL A 294 -2.07 -12.77 15.89
C VAL A 294 -1.85 -13.71 17.07
N ASN A 295 -2.78 -13.73 18.02
CA ASN A 295 -2.73 -14.54 19.23
C ASN A 295 -3.90 -15.54 19.29
N PHE A 296 -4.02 -16.39 18.26
CA PHE A 296 -4.93 -17.55 18.34
C PHE A 296 -4.28 -18.88 18.01
N SER A 297 -4.72 -19.89 18.76
CA SER A 297 -4.82 -21.27 18.32
C SER A 297 -6.19 -21.47 17.67
N LEU A 298 -6.23 -21.95 16.43
CA LEU A 298 -7.47 -22.18 15.65
C LEU A 298 -8.60 -22.81 16.51
N PRO A 299 -9.88 -22.38 16.36
CA PRO A 299 -10.46 -21.44 15.37
C PRO A 299 -10.45 -19.95 15.81
N ARG A 300 -10.60 -19.04 14.82
CA ARG A 300 -10.47 -17.57 14.96
C ARG A 300 -11.67 -16.95 15.71
N ASP A 301 -11.44 -16.31 16.84
CA ASP A 301 -12.36 -15.38 17.52
C ASP A 301 -11.82 -13.92 17.38
N LEU A 302 -12.69 -12.94 17.62
CA LEU A 302 -12.43 -11.52 17.47
C LEU A 302 -11.43 -10.97 18.51
N SER A 303 -11.22 -11.68 19.62
CA SER A 303 -10.31 -11.32 20.71
C SER A 303 -8.83 -11.57 20.41
N ASP A 304 -8.52 -12.13 19.25
CA ASP A 304 -7.26 -12.83 19.05
C ASP A 304 -6.15 -11.95 18.43
N LEU A 305 -6.28 -10.64 18.58
CA LEU A 305 -5.26 -9.68 18.16
C LEU A 305 -4.71 -8.95 19.38
N ASP A 306 -3.41 -9.08 19.58
CA ASP A 306 -2.69 -8.27 20.56
C ASP A 306 -2.22 -7.00 19.86
N ASP A 307 -2.67 -5.84 20.34
CA ASP A 307 -2.16 -4.54 19.90
C ASP A 307 -0.68 -4.40 20.25
N ILE A 308 0.15 -4.12 19.25
CA ILE A 308 1.55 -3.75 19.45
C ILE A 308 1.63 -2.23 19.41
N ALA A 309 1.51 -1.60 20.57
CA ALA A 309 1.60 -0.15 20.75
C ALA A 309 3.00 0.31 21.23
N VAL A 310 4.03 -0.53 21.12
CA VAL A 310 5.39 -0.19 21.58
C VAL A 310 6.15 0.52 20.46
N TYR A 311 6.14 1.85 20.52
CA TYR A 311 6.86 2.71 19.59
C TYR A 311 8.30 2.97 20.06
N ASN A 312 9.25 2.98 19.13
CA ASN A 312 10.67 3.31 19.42
C ASN A 312 10.88 4.80 19.71
N THR A 313 9.99 5.65 19.21
CA THR A 313 10.08 7.10 19.31
C THR A 313 8.69 7.74 19.25
N ALA A 314 8.59 8.99 19.70
CA ALA A 314 7.49 9.87 19.32
C ALA A 314 7.38 9.99 17.79
N PRO A 315 6.18 10.27 17.24
CA PRO A 315 5.99 10.49 15.81
C PRO A 315 6.97 11.53 15.24
N VAL A 316 7.55 11.23 14.08
CA VAL A 316 8.56 12.09 13.45
C VAL A 316 7.92 12.84 12.30
N HIS A 317 7.86 14.17 12.39
CA HIS A 317 7.27 15.01 11.35
C HIS A 317 8.04 14.92 10.03
N VAL A 318 7.30 14.85 8.92
CA VAL A 318 7.85 14.95 7.56
C VAL A 318 7.49 16.32 7.00
N SER A 319 8.35 17.32 7.23
CA SER A 319 8.11 18.70 6.79
C SER A 319 8.50 18.87 5.32
N ASN A 320 7.52 19.10 4.43
CA ASN A 320 7.77 19.44 3.03
C ASN A 320 6.98 20.70 2.65
N PRO A 321 7.62 21.73 2.04
CA PRO A 321 6.92 22.95 1.61
C PRO A 321 5.87 22.72 0.52
N ASP A 322 5.95 21.62 -0.22
CA ASP A 322 5.03 21.24 -1.29
C ASP A 322 3.87 20.35 -0.80
N LEU A 323 3.80 20.04 0.50
CA LEU A 323 2.76 19.18 1.06
C LEU A 323 1.35 19.66 0.69
N SER A 324 1.08 20.96 0.87
CA SER A 324 -0.23 21.56 0.57
C SER A 324 -0.54 21.66 -0.93
N LYS A 325 0.44 21.38 -1.81
CA LYS A 325 0.19 21.32 -3.26
C LYS A 325 -0.45 19.98 -3.67
N ALA A 326 -0.16 18.91 -2.92
CA ALA A 326 -0.67 17.57 -3.19
C ALA A 326 -1.84 17.17 -2.28
N PHE A 327 -1.75 17.49 -0.99
CA PHE A 327 -2.67 16.99 0.03
C PHE A 327 -3.46 18.12 0.69
N TYR A 328 -4.72 17.86 1.03
CA TYR A 328 -5.38 18.58 2.10
C TYR A 328 -4.75 18.15 3.43
N VAL A 329 -4.36 19.11 4.27
CA VAL A 329 -3.82 18.83 5.60
C VAL A 329 -4.85 19.33 6.62
N PRO A 330 -5.64 18.43 7.24
CA PRO A 330 -6.53 18.82 8.31
C PRO A 330 -5.74 19.49 9.45
N SER A 331 -6.34 20.49 10.10
CA SER A 331 -5.71 21.20 11.21
C SER A 331 -5.24 20.22 12.29
N GLY A 332 -3.95 20.28 12.63
CA GLY A 332 -3.34 19.42 13.65
C GLY A 332 -3.04 17.98 13.21
N GLN A 333 -3.13 17.68 11.91
CA GLN A 333 -2.87 16.36 11.35
C GLN A 333 -1.71 16.36 10.35
N ASP A 334 -0.61 17.03 10.73
CA ASP A 334 0.60 17.04 9.91
C ASP A 334 1.11 15.61 9.66
N PRO A 335 1.68 15.33 8.48
CA PRO A 335 2.23 14.01 8.17
C PRO A 335 3.37 13.64 9.12
N THR A 336 3.35 12.39 9.59
CA THR A 336 4.37 11.86 10.49
C THR A 336 4.79 10.45 10.10
N LEU A 337 5.97 10.04 10.57
CA LEU A 337 6.42 8.65 10.53
C LEU A 337 6.27 8.04 11.92
N ARG A 338 5.69 6.84 11.97
CA ARG A 338 5.61 6.03 13.19
C ARG A 338 6.52 4.82 13.09
N PHE A 339 7.44 4.70 14.04
CA PHE A 339 8.42 3.62 14.11
C PHE A 339 8.02 2.66 15.22
N PHE A 340 7.65 1.44 14.84
CA PHE A 340 7.39 0.36 15.78
C PHE A 340 8.72 -0.27 16.23
N SER A 341 8.72 -0.88 17.41
CA SER A 341 9.84 -1.70 17.86
C SER A 341 10.03 -2.91 16.93
N PRO A 342 11.27 -3.41 16.72
CA PRO A 342 11.48 -4.62 15.95
C PRO A 342 10.83 -5.85 16.61
N GLU A 343 9.95 -6.51 15.87
CA GLU A 343 9.16 -7.64 16.31
C GLU A 343 9.76 -8.97 15.81
N PRO A 344 9.75 -10.05 16.62
CA PRO A 344 10.21 -11.35 16.15
C PRO A 344 9.33 -11.88 15.01
N MET A 345 10.00 -12.42 14.00
CA MET A 345 9.38 -13.14 12.89
C MET A 345 8.99 -14.55 13.30
N THR A 346 7.85 -15.02 12.81
CA THR A 346 7.43 -16.41 12.96
C THR A 346 8.09 -17.31 11.92
N ALA A 347 8.29 -18.57 12.27
CA ALA A 347 8.69 -19.57 11.29
C ALA A 347 7.58 -19.77 10.25
N GLN A 348 7.97 -20.04 9.01
CA GLN A 348 7.03 -20.41 7.96
C GLN A 348 6.28 -21.69 8.33
N VAL A 349 4.97 -21.68 8.13
CA VAL A 349 4.09 -22.82 8.35
C VAL A 349 3.41 -23.16 7.03
N ALA A 350 3.50 -24.43 6.62
CA ALA A 350 2.75 -24.93 5.47
C ALA A 350 1.36 -25.44 5.91
N ALA A 351 0.36 -25.22 5.06
CA ALA A 351 -0.97 -25.82 5.23
C ALA A 351 -0.88 -27.36 5.13
N LYS A 352 -1.49 -28.05 6.10
CA LYS A 352 -1.44 -29.51 6.25
C LYS A 352 -2.44 -30.25 5.39
#